data_AF-A0A7V4G062-F1
#
_entry.id   AF-A0A7V4G062-F1
#
_cell.length_a   1.000
_cell.length_b   1.000
_cell.length_c   1.000
_cell.angle_alpha   90.00
_cell.angle_beta   90.00
_cell.angle_gamma   90.00
#
_symmetry.space_group_name_H-M   'P 1'
#
loop_
_entity.id
_entity.type
_entity.pdbx_description
1 polymer ?
#
loop_
_entity_poly.entity_id
_entity_poly.type
_entity_poly.pdbx_seq_one_letter_code
_entity_poly.pdbx_strand_id
1 'polypeptide(L)'
;MKLVARLQAVRLEKERVALSLLALSFFVVFYSLAAISSPVAWRLAFLALAFCYGVGFMALACQWFWARWYASGLAWSGTVVGLASLVMVGWHPVLAVYGGLHALVLIMLAGPNMA
;
A
#
# COMPACT_ATOMS: atom_id res chain seq x y z
N MET A 1 -0.41 2.97 -23.70
CA MET A 1 -1.78 2.37 -23.67
C MET A 1 -1.81 0.85 -23.91
N LYS A 2 -1.06 0.26 -24.85
CA LYS A 2 -1.11 -1.20 -25.12
C LYS A 2 -0.63 -2.11 -23.96
N LEU A 3 0.34 -1.68 -23.15
CA LEU A 3 0.87 -2.50 -22.04
C LEU A 3 -0.14 -2.66 -20.88
N VAL A 4 -0.81 -1.56 -20.51
CA VAL A 4 -1.84 -1.55 -19.46
C VAL A 4 -3.04 -2.42 -19.85
N ALA A 5 -3.47 -2.35 -21.11
CA ALA A 5 -4.54 -3.21 -21.62
C ALA A 5 -4.16 -4.71 -21.63
N ARG A 6 -2.90 -5.03 -21.91
CA ARG A 6 -2.40 -6.42 -21.84
C ARG A 6 -2.31 -6.95 -20.41
N LEU A 7 -1.91 -6.11 -19.45
CA LEU A 7 -1.93 -6.48 -18.03
C LEU A 7 -3.36 -6.66 -17.50
N GLN A 8 -4.33 -5.89 -18.01
CA GLN A 8 -5.75 -6.04 -17.68
C GLN A 8 -6.41 -7.28 -18.30
N ALA A 9 -5.89 -7.79 -19.41
CA ALA A 9 -6.38 -9.02 -20.06
C ALA A 9 -5.95 -10.30 -19.32
N VAL A 10 -4.95 -10.21 -18.45
CA VAL A 10 -4.42 -11.33 -17.69
C VAL A 10 -5.26 -11.52 -16.41
N ARG A 11 -6.03 -12.61 -16.35
CA ARG A 11 -6.89 -13.01 -15.20
C ARG A 11 -6.08 -13.48 -13.97
N LEU A 12 -5.12 -12.68 -13.53
CA LEU A 12 -4.32 -12.94 -12.33
C LEU A 12 -4.88 -12.21 -11.12
N GLU A 13 -6.20 -12.22 -10.94
CA GLU A 13 -6.87 -11.46 -9.87
C GLU A 13 -6.36 -11.90 -8.49
N LYS A 14 -6.22 -13.21 -8.27
CA LYS A 14 -5.77 -13.77 -6.99
C LYS A 14 -4.32 -13.42 -6.70
N GLU A 15 -3.45 -13.50 -7.69
CA GLU A 15 -2.03 -13.20 -7.56
C GLU A 15 -1.81 -11.69 -7.34
N ARG A 16 -2.58 -10.84 -8.02
CA ARG A 16 -2.55 -9.39 -7.82
C ARG A 16 -3.03 -8.99 -6.43
N VAL A 17 -4.09 -9.63 -5.93
CA VAL A 17 -4.54 -9.47 -4.54
C VAL A 17 -3.48 -9.97 -3.57
N ALA A 18 -2.87 -11.13 -3.81
CA ALA A 18 -1.81 -11.66 -2.95
C ALA A 18 -0.59 -10.73 -2.87
N LEU A 19 -0.15 -10.16 -3.99
CA LEU A 19 0.93 -9.16 -4.02
C LEU A 19 0.53 -7.88 -3.27
N SER A 20 -0.72 -7.45 -3.38
CA SER A 20 -1.23 -6.30 -2.64
C SER A 20 -1.25 -6.58 -1.14
N LEU A 21 -1.69 -7.76 -0.73
CA LEU A 21 -1.68 -8.22 0.66
C LEU A 21 -0.27 -8.32 1.23
N LEU A 22 0.69 -8.81 0.44
CA LEU A 22 2.10 -8.85 0.83
C LEU A 22 2.62 -7.43 1.13
N ALA A 23 2.38 -6.47 0.22
CA ALA A 23 2.79 -5.09 0.43
C ALA A 23 2.07 -4.44 1.64
N LEU A 24 0.77 -4.65 1.80
CA LEU A 24 0.02 -4.14 2.96
C LEU A 24 0.54 -4.74 4.27
N SER A 25 0.81 -6.04 4.33
CA SER A 25 1.35 -6.71 5.53
C SER A 25 2.72 -6.16 5.93
N PHE A 26 3.57 -5.81 4.95
CA PHE A 26 4.84 -5.15 5.22
C PHE A 26 4.62 -3.84 5.97
N PHE A 27 3.66 -3.01 5.56
CA PHE A 27 3.37 -1.75 6.24
C PHE A 27 2.74 -1.93 7.62
N VAL A 28 1.91 -2.95 7.82
CA VAL A 28 1.39 -3.30 9.15
C VAL A 28 2.54 -3.58 10.11
N VAL A 29 3.46 -4.46 9.72
CA VAL A 29 4.62 -4.82 10.54
C VAL A 29 5.55 -3.62 10.70
N PHE A 30 5.87 -2.91 9.63
CA PHE A 30 6.76 -1.75 9.65
C PHE A 30 6.26 -0.66 10.61
N TYR A 31 4.99 -0.26 10.52
CA TYR A 31 4.44 0.77 11.40
C TYR A 31 4.29 0.29 12.85
N SER A 32 4.04 -1.01 13.06
CA SER A 32 4.04 -1.61 14.40
C SER A 32 5.43 -1.53 15.04
N LEU A 33 6.48 -1.87 14.28
CA LEU A 33 7.86 -1.75 14.75
C LEU A 33 8.27 -0.30 14.96
N ALA A 34 7.89 0.60 14.04
CA ALA A 34 8.15 2.04 14.15
C ALA A 34 7.49 2.64 15.41
N ALA A 35 6.28 2.21 15.78
CA ALA A 35 5.64 2.66 17.01
C ALA A 35 6.45 2.31 18.27
N ILE A 36 7.08 1.14 18.29
CA ILE A 36 7.87 0.66 19.43
C ILE A 36 9.24 1.35 19.48
N SER A 37 9.85 1.62 18.33
CA SER A 37 11.19 2.22 18.22
C SER A 37 11.20 3.75 18.21
N SER A 38 10.06 4.41 18.00
CA SER A 38 9.96 5.87 17.90
C SER A 38 9.81 6.57 19.26
N PRO A 39 10.15 7.88 19.33
CA PRO A 39 9.81 8.72 20.46
C PRO A 39 8.31 8.72 20.78
N VAL A 40 7.95 8.89 22.05
CA VAL A 40 6.55 8.89 22.54
C VAL A 40 5.64 9.82 21.73
N ALA A 41 6.14 10.97 21.27
CA ALA A 41 5.38 11.92 20.47
C ALA A 41 4.82 11.34 19.16
N TRP A 42 5.51 10.38 18.54
CA TRP A 42 5.11 9.78 17.27
C TRP A 42 4.47 8.39 17.40
N ARG A 43 4.60 7.76 18.57
CA ARG A 43 4.13 6.40 18.82
C ARG A 43 2.65 6.20 18.46
N LEU A 44 1.78 7.12 18.90
CA LEU A 44 0.35 7.02 18.61
C LEU A 44 0.03 7.19 17.12
N ALA A 45 0.76 8.06 16.42
CA ALA A 45 0.61 8.21 14.98
C ALA A 45 1.00 6.93 14.23
N PHE A 46 2.12 6.30 14.61
CA PHE A 46 2.53 5.03 14.01
C PHE A 46 1.60 3.86 14.36
N LEU A 47 1.06 3.80 15.59
CA LEU A 47 0.04 2.82 15.94
C LEU A 47 -1.25 3.01 15.13
N ALA A 48 -1.68 4.26 14.94
CA ALA A 48 -2.84 4.57 14.11
C ALA A 48 -2.61 4.15 12.64
N LEU A 49 -1.42 4.41 12.10
CA LEU A 49 -1.04 3.93 10.77
C LEU A 49 -1.04 2.39 10.72
N ALA A 50 -0.38 1.71 11.66
CA ALA A 50 -0.38 0.24 11.73
C ALA A 50 -1.81 -0.33 11.74
N PHE A 51 -2.71 0.30 12.50
CA PHE A 51 -4.12 -0.04 12.52
C PHE A 51 -4.81 0.19 11.16
N CYS A 52 -4.63 1.35 10.52
CA CYS A 52 -5.19 1.63 9.19
C CYS A 52 -4.71 0.61 8.15
N TYR A 53 -3.41 0.33 8.06
CA TYR A 53 -2.89 -0.69 7.15
C TYR A 53 -3.40 -2.09 7.52
N GLY A 54 -3.59 -2.38 8.81
CA GLY A 54 -4.14 -3.66 9.29
C GLY A 54 -5.58 -3.87 8.88
N VAL A 55 -6.41 -2.82 9.00
CA VAL A 55 -7.79 -2.81 8.48
C VAL A 55 -7.79 -3.02 6.96
N GLY A 56 -6.87 -2.36 6.23
CA GLY A 56 -6.77 -2.51 4.78
C GLY A 56 -6.37 -3.92 4.36
N PHE A 57 -5.41 -4.51 5.05
CA PHE A 57 -5.00 -5.90 4.86
C PHE A 57 -6.16 -6.87 5.13
N MET A 58 -6.83 -6.74 6.28
CA MET A 58 -7.92 -7.64 6.67
C MET A 58 -9.13 -7.50 5.75
N ALA A 59 -9.53 -6.27 5.42
CA ALA A 59 -10.63 -6.01 4.51
C ALA A 59 -10.37 -6.65 3.14
N LEU A 60 -9.15 -6.52 2.60
CA LEU A 60 -8.78 -7.10 1.31
C LEU A 60 -8.67 -8.62 1.37
N ALA A 61 -8.15 -9.19 2.47
CA ALA A 61 -8.04 -10.62 2.67
C ALA A 61 -9.42 -11.30 2.80
N CYS A 62 -10.36 -10.64 3.47
CA CYS A 62 -11.74 -11.11 3.64
C CYS A 62 -12.65 -10.76 2.45
N GLN A 63 -12.13 -10.12 1.40
CA GLN A 63 -12.91 -9.67 0.25
C GLN A 63 -14.12 -8.78 0.62
N TRP A 64 -13.94 -7.89 1.60
CA TRP A 64 -14.95 -6.89 1.94
C TRP A 64 -15.28 -6.02 0.72
N PHE A 65 -16.57 -5.79 0.45
CA PHE A 65 -17.08 -4.94 -0.64
C PHE A 65 -16.43 -3.54 -0.86
N TRP A 66 -15.74 -2.95 0.13
CA TRP A 66 -15.04 -1.65 0.07
C TRP A 66 -13.53 -1.76 0.22
N ALA A 67 -13.00 -2.99 0.31
CA ALA A 67 -11.60 -3.24 0.53
C ALA A 67 -10.70 -2.59 -0.53
N ARG A 68 -11.10 -2.67 -1.81
CA ARG A 68 -10.37 -2.02 -2.90
C ARG A 68 -10.25 -0.53 -2.69
N TRP A 69 -11.36 0.14 -2.39
CA TRP A 69 -11.37 1.58 -2.22
C TRP A 69 -10.47 2.00 -1.05
N TYR A 70 -10.61 1.32 0.09
CA TYR A 70 -9.83 1.65 1.28
C TYR A 70 -8.33 1.36 1.09
N ALA A 71 -7.97 0.17 0.59
CA ALA A 71 -6.59 -0.20 0.31
C ALA A 71 -5.96 0.70 -0.76
N SER A 72 -6.70 1.05 -1.81
CA SER A 72 -6.23 1.98 -2.85
C SER A 72 -6.06 3.39 -2.31
N GLY A 73 -6.91 3.84 -1.38
CA GLY A 73 -6.75 5.13 -0.71
C GLY A 73 -5.47 5.23 0.13
N LEU A 74 -5.18 4.19 0.91
CA LEU A 74 -3.91 4.06 1.66
C LEU A 74 -2.71 4.00 0.71
N ALA A 75 -2.83 3.22 -0.36
CA ALA A 75 -1.79 3.12 -1.39
C ALA A 75 -1.56 4.46 -2.11
N TRP A 76 -2.60 5.24 -2.36
CA TRP A 76 -2.48 6.56 -2.96
C TRP A 76 -1.75 7.53 -2.05
N SER A 77 -2.14 7.62 -0.77
CA SER A 77 -1.49 8.53 0.17
C SER A 77 -0.01 8.19 0.35
N GLY A 78 0.34 6.91 0.52
CA GLY A 78 1.74 6.47 0.62
C GLY A 78 2.55 6.69 -0.65
N THR A 79 1.95 6.52 -1.83
CA THR A 79 2.61 6.82 -3.12
C THR A 79 2.94 8.30 -3.23
N VAL A 80 1.97 9.18 -2.91
CA VAL A 80 2.17 10.63 -2.94
C VAL A 80 3.22 11.06 -1.92
N VAL A 81 3.17 10.53 -0.69
CA VAL A 81 4.18 10.82 0.33
C VAL A 81 5.57 10.38 -0.14
N GLY A 82 5.71 9.18 -0.70
CA GLY A 82 6.98 8.68 -1.22
C GLY A 82 7.53 9.55 -2.35
N LEU A 83 6.70 9.90 -3.35
CA LEU A 83 7.10 10.75 -4.47
C LEU A 83 7.43 12.17 -4.03
N ALA A 84 6.58 12.79 -3.21
CA ALA A 84 6.82 14.14 -2.69
C ALA A 84 8.11 14.18 -1.86
N SER A 85 8.36 13.17 -1.02
CA SER A 85 9.57 13.08 -0.22
C SER A 85 10.82 12.93 -1.08
N LEU A 86 10.77 12.13 -2.15
CA LEU A 86 11.88 12.01 -3.12
C LEU A 86 12.17 13.33 -3.86
N VAL A 87 11.14 14.12 -4.15
CA VAL A 87 11.31 15.45 -4.75
C VAL A 87 11.91 16.44 -3.74
N MET A 88 11.43 16.43 -2.50
CA MET A 88 11.84 17.40 -1.47
C MET A 88 13.22 17.10 -0.87
N VAL A 89 13.54 15.82 -0.65
CA VAL A 89 14.75 15.37 0.06
C VAL A 89 15.82 14.85 -0.93
N GLY A 90 15.43 14.56 -2.18
CA GLY A 90 16.30 13.95 -3.17
C GLY A 90 16.24 12.42 -3.16
N TRP A 91 17.10 11.78 -3.97
CA TRP A 91 17.10 10.33 -4.12
C TRP A 91 17.48 9.63 -2.82
N HIS A 92 16.57 8.80 -2.31
CA HIS A 92 16.81 7.96 -1.16
C HIS A 92 16.21 6.56 -1.38
N PRO A 93 17.01 5.47 -1.34
CA PRO A 93 16.52 4.12 -1.66
C PRO A 93 15.32 3.69 -0.81
N VAL A 94 15.31 4.04 0.48
CA VAL A 94 14.20 3.70 1.38
C VAL A 94 12.90 4.39 0.95
N LEU A 95 12.96 5.64 0.48
CA LEU A 95 11.78 6.36 0.00
C LEU A 95 11.28 5.81 -1.33
N ALA A 96 12.20 5.39 -2.21
CA ALA A 96 11.86 4.73 -3.46
C ALA A 96 11.16 3.38 -3.23
N VAL A 97 11.64 2.56 -2.28
CA VAL A 97 10.98 1.31 -1.88
C VAL A 97 9.63 1.59 -1.24
N TYR A 98 9.57 2.55 -0.32
CA TYR A 98 8.33 2.96 0.35
C TYR A 98 7.26 3.38 -0.66
N GLY A 99 7.56 4.33 -1.54
CA GLY A 99 6.62 4.78 -2.58
C GLY A 99 6.30 3.69 -3.59
N GLY A 100 7.29 2.87 -3.96
CA GLY A 100 7.15 1.77 -4.92
C GLY A 100 6.21 0.67 -4.44
N LEU A 101 6.28 0.27 -3.18
CA LEU A 101 5.38 -0.73 -2.60
C LEU A 101 3.93 -0.22 -2.55
N HIS A 102 3.71 1.07 -2.27
CA HIS A 102 2.38 1.66 -2.36
C HIS A 102 1.88 1.73 -3.81
N ALA A 103 2.72 2.17 -4.75
CA ALA A 103 2.38 2.21 -6.17
C ALA A 103 2.06 0.80 -6.72
N LEU A 104 2.76 -0.22 -6.23
CA LEU A 104 2.47 -1.62 -6.54
C LEU A 104 1.04 -1.98 -6.16
N VAL A 105 0.58 -1.65 -4.94
CA VAL A 105 -0.81 -1.92 -4.51
C VAL A 105 -1.81 -1.22 -5.44
N LEU A 106 -1.57 0.05 -5.80
CA LEU A 106 -2.44 0.77 -6.74
C LEU A 106 -2.54 0.07 -8.09
N ILE A 107 -1.41 -0.34 -8.67
CA ILE A 107 -1.36 -1.00 -9.97
C ILE A 107 -2.01 -2.38 -9.88
N MET A 108 -1.73 -3.12 -8.82
CA MET A 108 -2.28 -4.46 -8.60
C MET A 108 -3.80 -4.42 -8.40
N LEU A 109 -4.35 -3.39 -7.75
CA LEU A 109 -5.79 -3.23 -7.54
C LEU A 109 -6.51 -2.42 -8.64
N ALA A 110 -5.79 -1.94 -9.66
CA ALA A 110 -6.38 -1.17 -10.74
C ALA A 110 -7.23 -2.01 -11.70
N GLY A 111 -8.27 -1.40 -12.25
CA GLY A 111 -9.12 -2.00 -13.28
C GLY A 111 -10.45 -2.52 -12.75
N PRO A 112 -11.40 -2.77 -13.67
CA PRO A 112 -12.80 -2.99 -13.32
C PRO A 112 -13.07 -4.35 -12.63
N ASN A 113 -12.17 -5.33 -12.80
CA ASN A 113 -12.35 -6.70 -12.32
C ASN A 113 -11.57 -7.01 -11.03
N MET A 114 -10.84 -6.03 -10.49
CA MET A 114 -10.15 -6.21 -9.21
C MET A 114 -11.13 -5.81 -8.11
N ALA A 115 -11.69 -6.78 -7.40
CA ALA A 115 -12.90 -6.65 -6.57
C ALA A 115 -14.17 -6.36 -7.39
#